data_AF-A0A3N0VJX1-F1
#
_entry.id   AF-A0A3N0VJX1-F1
#
_cell.length_a   1.000
_cell.length_b   1.000
_cell.length_c   1.000
_cell.angle_alpha   90.00
_cell.angle_beta   90.00
_cell.angle_gamma   90.00
#
_symmetry.space_group_name_H-M   'P 1'
#
loop_
_entity.id
_entity.type
_entity.pdbx_description
1 polymer ?
#
loop_
_entity_poly.entity_id
_entity_poly.type
_entity_poly.pdbx_seq_one_letter_code
_entity_poly.pdbx_strand_id
1 'polypeptide(L)'
;MSQRPLAAFALLCALGLPAAAQTPTPAPTASQAEQDYLAELARVEAATAPQSLEPLLEKAEAVQGALMDIPADMGGEAVIERYSEPEFSALQARLRGIHLQRGMEIFVQPLPAFFSALAAAHGRPADQAYFALYQAYWGEQLFPVYMQPRALVVGCVKYGDGLLNRLYGDWLRYAKTYPEAYRASVQQMLKDFEEVFALGTCACGDRAGVVRELQQFSREHPRSPAAPAATQRWRELKAHTEKLPVSCG
;
A
#
# COMPACT_ATOMS: atom_id res chain seq x y z
N MET A 1 72.16 28.58 4.46
CA MET A 1 71.12 28.80 5.49
C MET A 1 70.27 29.98 5.02
N SER A 2 69.32 29.70 4.12
CA SER A 2 67.87 29.59 4.38
C SER A 2 67.16 30.96 4.35
N GLN A 3 66.78 31.37 3.15
CA GLN A 3 65.72 32.35 2.88
C GLN A 3 64.76 31.72 1.85
N ARG A 4 63.47 31.79 2.18
CA ARG A 4 62.33 31.25 1.42
C ARG A 4 62.17 31.93 0.06
N PRO A 5 61.48 31.27 -0.88
CA PRO A 5 60.47 31.98 -1.65
C PRO A 5 59.08 31.35 -1.49
N LEU A 6 58.10 32.25 -1.49
CA LEU A 6 56.67 32.00 -1.44
C LEU A 6 56.20 31.17 -2.64
N ALA A 7 55.47 30.09 -2.38
CA ALA A 7 54.65 29.41 -3.38
C ALA A 7 53.20 29.93 -3.24
N ALA A 8 52.69 30.51 -4.33
CA ALA A 8 51.36 31.06 -4.45
C ALA A 8 50.29 29.96 -4.34
N PHE A 9 49.33 30.15 -3.44
CA PHE A 9 48.10 29.37 -3.38
C PHE A 9 47.16 29.84 -4.51
N ALA A 10 47.01 29.02 -5.55
CA ALA A 10 45.96 29.20 -6.54
C ALA A 10 44.65 28.64 -5.97
N LEU A 11 43.74 29.55 -5.61
CA LEU A 11 42.38 29.24 -5.18
C LEU A 11 41.57 28.87 -6.42
N LEU A 12 41.39 27.57 -6.70
CA LEU A 12 40.40 27.11 -7.67
C LEU A 12 39.01 27.24 -7.03
N CYS A 13 38.32 28.34 -7.34
CA CYS A 13 36.89 28.47 -7.13
C CYS A 13 36.18 27.50 -8.09
N ALA A 14 35.82 26.32 -7.60
CA ALA A 14 34.88 25.44 -8.27
C ALA A 14 33.52 26.16 -8.35
N LEU A 15 33.16 26.60 -9.56
CA LEU A 15 31.83 27.09 -9.90
C LEU A 15 30.84 25.94 -9.72
N GLY A 16 30.19 25.88 -8.56
CA GLY A 16 29.03 25.02 -8.36
C GLY A 16 27.89 25.51 -9.25
N LEU A 17 27.62 24.76 -10.32
CA LEU A 17 26.37 24.91 -11.07
C LEU A 17 25.21 24.57 -10.12
N PRO A 18 24.24 25.46 -9.91
CA PRO A 18 23.06 25.13 -9.13
C PRO A 18 22.30 24.03 -9.87
N ALA A 19 22.08 22.90 -9.19
CA ALA A 19 21.15 21.89 -9.65
C ALA A 19 19.78 22.56 -9.83
N ALA A 20 19.29 22.61 -11.06
CA ALA A 20 17.94 23.07 -11.34
C ALA A 20 16.97 22.17 -10.58
N ALA A 21 16.37 22.70 -9.51
CA ALA A 21 15.27 22.05 -8.83
C ALA A 21 14.14 21.87 -9.86
N GLN A 22 13.88 20.63 -10.26
CA GLN A 22 12.73 20.32 -11.09
C GLN A 22 11.49 20.72 -10.30
N THR A 23 10.71 21.67 -10.84
CA THR A 23 9.41 22.01 -10.25
C THR A 23 8.56 20.75 -10.21
N PRO A 24 7.94 20.41 -9.06
CA PRO A 24 7.10 19.22 -8.95
C PRO A 24 6.02 19.27 -10.05
N THR A 25 5.89 18.21 -10.82
CA THR A 25 4.77 18.07 -11.75
C THR A 25 3.48 18.06 -10.91
N PRO A 26 2.50 18.94 -11.20
CA PRO A 26 1.25 18.94 -10.46
C PRO A 26 0.54 17.60 -10.62
N ALA A 27 -0.13 17.15 -9.55
CA ALA A 27 -0.94 15.95 -9.57
C ALA A 27 -2.03 16.05 -10.65
N PRO A 28 -2.41 14.94 -11.31
CA PRO A 28 -3.46 14.95 -12.31
C PRO A 28 -4.81 15.33 -11.66
N THR A 29 -5.62 16.06 -12.40
CA THR A 29 -7.03 16.26 -12.01
C THR A 29 -7.79 14.93 -12.08
N ALA A 30 -8.92 14.81 -11.37
CA ALA A 30 -9.76 13.61 -11.43
C ALA A 30 -10.12 13.22 -12.87
N SER A 31 -10.55 14.19 -13.70
CA SER A 31 -10.88 13.93 -15.10
C SER A 31 -9.69 13.40 -15.92
N GLN A 32 -8.48 13.91 -15.68
CA GLN A 32 -7.27 13.42 -16.36
C GLN A 32 -6.91 12.00 -15.89
N ALA A 33 -6.92 11.75 -14.58
CA ALA A 33 -6.63 10.43 -14.03
C ALA A 33 -7.60 9.36 -14.57
N GLU A 34 -8.89 9.70 -14.65
CA GLU A 34 -9.91 8.83 -15.23
C GLU A 34 -9.64 8.52 -16.71
N GLN A 35 -9.32 9.54 -17.52
CA GLN A 35 -9.04 9.36 -18.95
C GLN A 35 -7.81 8.49 -19.19
N ASP A 36 -6.74 8.74 -18.43
CA ASP A 36 -5.50 7.97 -18.49
C ASP A 36 -5.74 6.50 -18.12
N TYR A 37 -6.50 6.24 -17.05
CA TYR A 37 -6.88 4.89 -16.64
C TYR A 37 -7.66 4.15 -17.74
N LEU A 38 -8.67 4.79 -18.32
CA LEU A 38 -9.51 4.18 -19.35
C LEU A 38 -8.73 3.90 -20.64
N ALA A 39 -7.84 4.81 -21.02
CA ALA A 39 -6.97 4.62 -22.18
C ALA A 39 -6.00 3.44 -21.96
N GLU A 40 -5.41 3.33 -20.77
CA GLU A 40 -4.50 2.24 -20.43
C GLU A 40 -5.24 0.90 -20.31
N LEU A 41 -6.46 0.88 -19.76
CA LEU A 41 -7.30 -0.32 -19.73
C LEU A 41 -7.60 -0.81 -21.14
N ALA A 42 -8.02 0.09 -22.04
CA ALA A 42 -8.29 -0.25 -23.43
C ALA A 42 -7.03 -0.78 -24.15
N ARG A 43 -5.85 -0.20 -23.85
CA ARG A 43 -4.57 -0.67 -24.40
C ARG A 43 -4.25 -2.10 -23.96
N VAL A 44 -4.48 -2.43 -22.68
CA VAL A 44 -4.30 -3.78 -22.15
C VAL A 44 -5.28 -4.76 -22.78
N GLU A 45 -6.57 -4.42 -22.84
CA GLU A 45 -7.62 -5.28 -23.42
C GLU A 45 -7.39 -5.56 -24.92
N ALA A 46 -6.81 -4.61 -25.66
CA ALA A 46 -6.49 -4.77 -27.08
C ALA A 46 -5.16 -5.52 -27.34
N ALA A 47 -4.36 -5.78 -26.31
CA ALA A 47 -3.05 -6.41 -26.47
C ALA A 47 -3.17 -7.89 -26.86
N THR A 48 -2.47 -8.29 -27.91
CA THR A 48 -2.45 -9.69 -28.40
C THR A 48 -1.40 -10.57 -27.72
N ALA A 49 -0.49 -9.96 -26.96
CA ALA A 49 0.55 -10.64 -26.20
C ALA A 49 0.57 -10.13 -24.76
N PRO A 50 0.92 -10.97 -23.76
CA PRO A 50 0.98 -10.56 -22.37
C PRO A 50 1.79 -9.29 -22.12
N GLN A 51 1.18 -8.32 -21.46
CA GLN A 51 1.77 -7.03 -21.08
C GLN A 51 1.89 -6.95 -19.56
N SER A 52 2.76 -6.06 -19.07
CA SER A 52 2.67 -5.72 -17.65
C SER A 52 1.43 -4.88 -17.41
N LEU A 53 0.78 -5.12 -16.27
CA LEU A 53 -0.36 -4.38 -15.77
C LEU A 53 0.05 -3.36 -14.70
N GLU A 54 1.33 -3.23 -14.40
CA GLU A 54 1.86 -2.24 -13.45
C GLU A 54 1.47 -0.81 -13.85
N PRO A 55 1.61 -0.38 -15.12
CA PRO A 55 1.14 0.95 -15.53
C PRO A 55 -0.37 1.14 -15.34
N LEU A 56 -1.18 0.10 -15.56
CA LEU A 56 -2.62 0.17 -15.33
C LEU A 56 -2.96 0.33 -13.85
N LEU A 57 -2.25 -0.39 -12.97
CA LEU A 57 -2.42 -0.24 -11.52
C LEU A 57 -2.03 1.17 -11.07
N GLU A 58 -0.90 1.70 -11.54
CA GLU A 58 -0.48 3.07 -11.24
C GLU A 58 -1.54 4.10 -11.66
N LYS A 59 -2.18 3.91 -12.83
CA LYS A 59 -3.29 4.77 -13.26
C LYS A 59 -4.54 4.60 -12.40
N ALA A 60 -4.84 3.39 -11.93
CA ALA A 60 -5.95 3.16 -11.01
C ALA A 60 -5.70 3.81 -9.63
N GLU A 61 -4.46 3.75 -9.13
CA GLU A 61 -4.02 4.44 -7.91
C GLU A 61 -4.05 5.96 -8.08
N ALA A 62 -3.73 6.48 -9.28
CA ALA A 62 -3.89 7.90 -9.59
C ALA A 62 -5.35 8.34 -9.58
N VAL A 63 -6.28 7.50 -10.06
CA VAL A 63 -7.73 7.73 -9.94
C VAL A 63 -8.14 7.77 -8.47
N GLN A 64 -7.66 6.82 -7.66
CA GLN A 64 -7.88 6.83 -6.21
C GLN A 64 -7.39 8.12 -5.57
N GLY A 65 -6.14 8.52 -5.82
CA GLY A 65 -5.57 9.74 -5.28
C GLY A 65 -6.34 11.00 -5.69
N ALA A 66 -6.73 11.11 -6.96
CA ALA A 66 -7.43 12.29 -7.46
C ALA A 66 -8.88 12.40 -7.00
N LEU A 67 -9.58 11.27 -6.79
CA LEU A 67 -10.96 11.25 -6.29
C LEU A 67 -11.05 11.35 -4.77
N MET A 68 -10.01 10.89 -4.05
CA MET A 68 -9.90 10.98 -2.60
C MET A 68 -9.22 12.27 -2.12
N ASP A 69 -8.74 13.11 -3.05
CA ASP A 69 -8.13 14.41 -2.71
C ASP A 69 -9.16 15.30 -2.00
N ILE A 70 -8.69 16.07 -1.01
CA ILE A 70 -9.49 17.03 -0.24
C ILE A 70 -8.86 18.41 -0.44
N PRO A 71 -9.25 19.14 -1.51
CA PRO A 71 -8.67 20.44 -1.80
C PRO A 71 -8.93 21.44 -0.66
N ALA A 72 -7.89 22.15 -0.24
CA ALA A 72 -7.96 23.06 0.91
C ALA A 72 -8.97 24.20 0.75
N ASP A 73 -9.30 24.57 -0.49
CA ASP A 73 -10.27 25.61 -0.84
C ASP A 73 -11.72 25.09 -0.91
N MET A 74 -11.95 23.79 -0.68
CA MET A 74 -13.21 23.11 -0.99
C MET A 74 -13.88 22.47 0.23
N GLY A 75 -13.84 23.13 1.39
CA GLY A 75 -14.75 22.81 2.51
C GLY A 75 -14.51 21.49 3.24
N GLY A 76 -13.42 20.77 2.94
CA GLY A 76 -13.04 19.54 3.65
C GLY A 76 -13.69 18.26 3.12
N GLU A 77 -14.34 18.30 1.95
CA GLU A 77 -14.94 17.14 1.28
C GLU A 77 -13.98 16.53 0.25
N ALA A 78 -14.02 15.20 0.10
CA ALA A 78 -13.28 14.53 -0.97
C ALA A 78 -13.91 14.84 -2.34
N VAL A 79 -13.10 14.91 -3.39
CA VAL A 79 -13.58 15.19 -4.76
C VAL A 79 -14.75 14.29 -5.18
N ILE A 80 -14.72 13.00 -4.81
CA ILE A 80 -15.77 12.03 -5.11
C ILE A 80 -17.14 12.36 -4.50
N GLU A 81 -17.18 13.07 -3.39
CA GLU A 81 -18.42 13.42 -2.68
C GLU A 81 -19.20 14.53 -3.39
N ARG A 82 -18.52 15.28 -4.25
CA ARG A 82 -19.07 16.46 -4.94
C ARG A 82 -19.89 16.11 -6.18
N TYR A 83 -19.76 14.88 -6.68
CA TYR A 83 -20.55 14.41 -7.82
C TYR A 83 -22.01 14.32 -7.39
N SER A 84 -22.93 14.83 -8.20
CA SER A 84 -24.37 14.55 -8.00
C SER A 84 -24.65 13.05 -8.13
N GLU A 85 -25.79 12.57 -7.62
CA GLU A 85 -26.18 11.15 -7.76
C GLU A 85 -26.11 10.62 -9.20
N PRO A 86 -26.60 11.34 -10.23
CA PRO A 86 -26.45 10.90 -11.62
C PRO A 86 -25.00 10.86 -12.09
N GLU A 87 -24.19 11.86 -11.73
CA GLU A 87 -22.78 11.93 -12.16
C GLU A 87 -21.95 10.83 -11.49
N PHE A 88 -22.19 10.56 -10.20
CA PHE A 88 -21.54 9.48 -9.47
C PHE A 88 -21.91 8.11 -10.05
N SER A 89 -23.19 7.87 -10.33
CA SER A 89 -23.63 6.63 -10.98
C SER A 89 -22.98 6.43 -12.35
N ALA A 90 -22.87 7.50 -13.14
CA ALA A 90 -22.18 7.47 -14.43
C ALA A 90 -20.67 7.23 -14.29
N LEU A 91 -20.03 7.83 -13.27
CA LEU A 91 -18.63 7.63 -12.94
C LEU A 91 -18.35 6.16 -12.58
N GLN A 92 -19.16 5.57 -11.70
CA GLN A 92 -19.03 4.18 -11.27
C GLN A 92 -19.23 3.20 -12.43
N ALA A 93 -20.18 3.46 -13.33
CA ALA A 93 -20.39 2.62 -14.51
C ALA A 93 -19.21 2.68 -15.49
N ARG A 94 -18.55 3.84 -15.59
CA ARG A 94 -17.44 4.06 -16.52
C ARG A 94 -16.11 3.50 -16.01
N LEU A 95 -15.81 3.65 -14.72
CA LEU A 95 -14.56 3.18 -14.11
C LEU A 95 -14.58 1.67 -13.81
N ARG A 96 -14.76 0.85 -14.85
CA ARG A 96 -14.70 -0.63 -14.77
C ARG A 96 -13.42 -1.06 -14.06
N GLY A 97 -13.54 -1.93 -13.05
CA GLY A 97 -12.41 -2.43 -12.28
C GLY A 97 -12.00 -1.58 -11.08
N ILE A 98 -12.69 -0.48 -10.80
CA ILE A 98 -12.49 0.35 -9.61
C ILE A 98 -13.80 0.36 -8.81
N HIS A 99 -13.72 0.14 -7.51
CA HIS A 99 -14.84 0.31 -6.60
C HIS A 99 -14.87 1.74 -6.08
N LEU A 100 -16.03 2.38 -6.16
CA LEU A 100 -16.29 3.71 -5.65
C LEU A 100 -17.30 3.60 -4.53
N GLN A 101 -16.96 4.10 -3.35
CA GLN A 101 -17.86 4.17 -2.21
C GLN A 101 -17.80 5.59 -1.63
N ARG A 102 -18.98 6.12 -1.25
CA ARG A 102 -19.15 7.41 -0.57
C ARG A 102 -20.18 7.29 0.54
N GLY A 103 -20.24 8.30 1.41
CA GLY A 103 -21.15 8.32 2.56
C GLY A 103 -20.41 8.01 3.87
N MET A 104 -20.89 7.03 4.65
CA MET A 104 -20.27 6.74 5.96
C MET A 104 -18.83 6.24 5.86
N GLU A 105 -18.51 5.52 4.80
CA GLU A 105 -17.14 5.18 4.41
C GLU A 105 -16.92 5.74 3.01
N ILE A 106 -15.77 6.35 2.79
CA ILE A 106 -15.40 6.94 1.50
C ILE A 106 -14.11 6.28 1.07
N PHE A 107 -14.15 5.60 -0.07
CA PHE A 107 -12.95 4.99 -0.64
C PHE A 107 -13.08 4.79 -2.15
N VAL A 108 -11.92 4.78 -2.79
CA VAL A 108 -11.72 4.42 -4.19
C VAL A 108 -10.64 3.38 -4.22
N GLN A 109 -10.93 2.19 -4.76
CA GLN A 109 -9.99 1.08 -4.67
C GLN A 109 -10.05 0.20 -5.93
N PRO A 110 -8.89 -0.22 -6.49
CA PRO A 110 -8.86 -1.25 -7.52
C PRO A 110 -9.52 -2.55 -7.06
N LEU A 111 -10.47 -3.07 -7.85
CA LEU A 111 -11.21 -4.30 -7.55
C LEU A 111 -10.31 -5.53 -7.74
N PRO A 112 -10.02 -6.30 -6.67
CA PRO A 112 -9.05 -7.39 -6.75
C PRO A 112 -9.44 -8.49 -7.74
N ALA A 113 -10.72 -8.89 -7.76
CA ALA A 113 -11.20 -9.90 -8.68
C ALA A 113 -11.13 -9.47 -10.15
N PHE A 114 -11.35 -8.18 -10.43
CA PHE A 114 -11.24 -7.64 -11.79
C PHE A 114 -9.81 -7.70 -12.28
N PHE A 115 -8.86 -7.17 -11.50
CA PHE A 115 -7.46 -7.14 -11.89
C PHE A 115 -6.83 -8.54 -11.95
N SER A 116 -7.24 -9.46 -11.07
CA SER A 116 -6.85 -10.87 -11.14
C SER A 116 -7.31 -11.53 -12.43
N ALA A 117 -8.57 -11.33 -12.84
CA ALA A 117 -9.08 -11.82 -14.11
C ALA A 117 -8.35 -11.20 -15.31
N LEU A 118 -8.08 -9.88 -15.27
CA LEU A 118 -7.35 -9.19 -16.32
C LEU A 118 -5.90 -9.68 -16.42
N ALA A 119 -5.24 -9.94 -15.29
CA ALA A 119 -3.89 -10.49 -15.24
C ALA A 119 -3.83 -11.92 -15.79
N ALA A 120 -4.84 -12.75 -15.51
CA ALA A 120 -4.92 -14.09 -16.08
C ALA A 120 -5.06 -14.06 -17.61
N ALA A 121 -5.78 -13.07 -18.16
CA ALA A 121 -6.01 -12.95 -19.60
C ALA A 121 -4.86 -12.23 -20.35
N HIS A 122 -4.31 -11.16 -19.78
CA HIS A 122 -3.40 -10.24 -20.47
C HIS A 122 -2.08 -9.97 -19.74
N GLY A 123 -1.92 -10.45 -18.50
CA GLY A 123 -0.76 -10.18 -17.66
C GLY A 123 0.41 -11.13 -17.91
N ARG A 124 1.63 -10.67 -17.62
CA ARG A 124 2.83 -11.52 -17.51
C ARG A 124 2.76 -12.35 -16.22
N PRO A 125 3.65 -13.35 -16.03
CA PRO A 125 3.68 -14.16 -14.82
C PRO A 125 3.81 -13.36 -13.51
N ALA A 126 4.52 -12.22 -13.53
CA ALA A 126 4.62 -11.33 -12.38
C ALA A 126 3.25 -10.70 -12.03
N ASP A 127 2.51 -10.19 -13.02
CA ASP A 127 1.20 -9.57 -12.81
C ASP A 127 0.18 -10.61 -12.28
N GLN A 128 0.21 -11.84 -12.82
CA GLN A 128 -0.64 -12.94 -12.35
C GLN A 128 -0.37 -13.28 -10.88
N ALA A 129 0.91 -13.39 -10.50
CA ALA A 129 1.29 -13.67 -9.12
C ALA A 129 0.94 -12.51 -8.18
N TYR A 130 1.15 -11.26 -8.63
CA TYR A 130 0.83 -10.07 -7.85
C TYR A 130 -0.67 -9.99 -7.55
N PHE A 131 -1.51 -10.08 -8.58
CA PHE A 131 -2.96 -9.92 -8.41
C PHE A 131 -3.62 -11.10 -7.71
N ALA A 132 -3.02 -12.29 -7.78
CA ALA A 132 -3.44 -13.41 -6.92
C ALA A 132 -3.21 -13.09 -5.43
N LEU A 133 -2.06 -12.50 -5.06
CA LEU A 133 -1.78 -12.08 -3.69
C LEU A 133 -2.66 -10.89 -3.26
N TYR A 134 -2.83 -9.90 -4.15
CA TYR A 134 -3.71 -8.76 -3.91
C TYR A 134 -5.16 -9.22 -3.67
N GLN A 135 -5.66 -10.18 -4.45
CA GLN A 135 -6.99 -10.77 -4.24
C GLN A 135 -7.08 -11.57 -2.93
N ALA A 136 -6.03 -12.31 -2.56
CA ALA A 136 -6.00 -13.04 -1.30
C ALA A 136 -5.92 -12.11 -0.07
N TYR A 137 -5.46 -10.88 -0.25
CA TYR A 137 -5.34 -9.87 0.82
C TYR A 137 -6.66 -9.19 1.16
N TRP A 138 -7.53 -8.97 0.18
CA TRP A 138 -8.78 -8.24 0.39
C TRP A 138 -9.97 -9.16 0.66
N GLY A 139 -10.75 -8.85 1.69
CA GLY A 139 -11.98 -9.52 2.06
C GLY A 139 -13.23 -8.80 1.57
N GLU A 140 -14.36 -9.07 2.23
CA GLU A 140 -15.62 -8.38 1.97
C GLU A 140 -15.49 -6.87 2.16
N GLN A 141 -16.20 -6.11 1.33
CA GLN A 141 -16.19 -4.63 1.34
C GLN A 141 -14.78 -4.03 1.23
N LEU A 142 -13.81 -4.78 0.68
CA LEU A 142 -12.42 -4.37 0.58
C LEU A 142 -11.80 -4.02 1.95
N PHE A 143 -12.19 -4.77 2.98
CA PHE A 143 -11.47 -4.78 4.26
C PHE A 143 -10.35 -5.83 4.18
N PRO A 144 -9.13 -5.58 4.70
CA PRO A 144 -8.07 -6.60 4.67
C PRO A 144 -8.53 -7.90 5.36
N VAL A 145 -8.23 -9.06 4.79
CA VAL A 145 -8.74 -10.36 5.28
C VAL A 145 -8.29 -10.69 6.70
N TYR A 146 -7.23 -10.05 7.21
CA TYR A 146 -6.76 -10.22 8.58
C TYR A 146 -7.43 -9.25 9.55
N MET A 147 -8.28 -8.33 9.08
CA MET A 147 -9.04 -7.43 9.94
C MET A 147 -10.50 -7.87 10.04
N GLN A 148 -11.18 -7.40 11.08
CA GLN A 148 -12.62 -7.55 11.26
C GLN A 148 -13.24 -6.18 11.53
N PRO A 149 -14.23 -5.75 10.73
CA PRO A 149 -14.88 -4.47 10.94
C PRO A 149 -15.66 -4.47 12.28
N ARG A 150 -15.79 -3.30 12.88
CA ARG A 150 -16.58 -3.07 14.08
C ARG A 150 -17.44 -1.82 13.89
N ALA A 151 -18.64 -1.84 14.44
CA ALA A 151 -19.70 -0.86 14.13
C ALA A 151 -19.36 0.63 14.43
N LEU A 152 -18.33 0.93 15.23
CA LEU A 152 -18.03 2.29 15.72
C LEU A 152 -16.52 2.58 15.93
N VAL A 153 -15.63 1.66 15.55
CA VAL A 153 -14.17 1.82 15.71
C VAL A 153 -13.45 1.28 14.49
N VAL A 154 -12.25 1.80 14.22
CA VAL A 154 -11.27 1.17 13.32
C VAL A 154 -11.24 -0.32 13.68
N GLY A 155 -11.43 -1.19 12.67
CA GLY A 155 -11.59 -2.62 12.89
C GLY A 155 -10.44 -3.24 13.69
N CYS A 156 -10.67 -4.41 14.24
CA CYS A 156 -9.65 -5.13 15.01
C CYS A 156 -8.86 -6.08 14.10
N VAL A 157 -7.64 -6.43 14.48
CA VAL A 157 -6.78 -7.40 13.79
C VAL A 157 -7.00 -8.80 14.35
N LYS A 158 -7.14 -9.78 13.46
CA LYS A 158 -7.27 -11.20 13.76
C LYS A 158 -5.86 -11.80 13.89
N TYR A 159 -5.47 -12.12 15.13
CA TYR A 159 -4.21 -12.79 15.45
C TYR A 159 -4.47 -14.25 15.84
N GLY A 160 -3.50 -15.14 15.57
CA GLY A 160 -3.37 -16.44 16.20
C GLY A 160 -3.77 -17.63 15.32
N ASP A 161 -4.16 -17.40 14.08
CA ASP A 161 -4.47 -18.40 13.05
C ASP A 161 -3.34 -18.58 12.03
N GLY A 162 -2.26 -17.79 12.12
CA GLY A 162 -1.12 -17.83 11.20
C GLY A 162 -1.37 -17.10 9.87
N LEU A 163 -2.53 -16.47 9.67
CA LEU A 163 -2.89 -15.80 8.43
C LEU A 163 -1.94 -14.64 8.12
N LEU A 164 -1.65 -13.79 9.11
CA LEU A 164 -0.75 -12.65 8.96
C LEU A 164 0.66 -13.09 8.56
N ASN A 165 1.19 -14.10 9.26
CA ASN A 165 2.50 -14.69 8.94
C ASN A 165 2.54 -15.24 7.51
N ARG A 166 1.51 -15.98 7.10
CA ARG A 166 1.40 -16.50 5.75
C ARG A 166 1.40 -15.38 4.71
N LEU A 167 0.53 -14.38 4.87
CA LEU A 167 0.43 -13.26 3.93
C LEU A 167 1.77 -12.52 3.81
N TYR A 168 2.41 -12.16 4.93
CA TYR A 168 3.72 -11.52 4.91
C TYR A 168 4.79 -12.38 4.21
N GLY A 169 4.83 -13.68 4.53
CA GLY A 169 5.72 -14.62 3.88
C GLY A 169 5.48 -14.76 2.37
N ASP A 170 4.22 -14.69 1.93
CA ASP A 170 3.85 -14.77 0.51
C ASP A 170 4.33 -13.53 -0.26
N TRP A 171 4.12 -12.33 0.30
CA TRP A 171 4.63 -11.08 -0.25
C TRP A 171 6.16 -11.01 -0.27
N LEU A 172 6.84 -11.53 0.76
CA LEU A 172 8.30 -11.64 0.75
C LEU A 172 8.80 -12.56 -0.37
N ARG A 173 8.12 -13.68 -0.62
CA ARG A 173 8.48 -14.58 -1.72
C ARG A 173 8.23 -13.94 -3.08
N TYR A 174 7.16 -13.18 -3.22
CA TYR A 174 6.91 -12.38 -4.41
C TYR A 174 8.05 -11.39 -4.66
N ALA A 175 8.39 -10.56 -3.65
CA ALA A 175 9.46 -9.57 -3.73
C ALA A 175 10.82 -10.19 -4.12
N LYS A 176 11.10 -11.40 -3.65
CA LYS A 176 12.33 -12.13 -4.02
C LYS A 176 12.29 -12.65 -5.46
N THR A 177 11.12 -13.10 -5.93
CA THR A 177 10.95 -13.72 -7.25
C THR A 177 10.88 -12.68 -8.37
N TYR A 178 10.24 -11.54 -8.10
CA TYR A 178 10.03 -10.44 -9.03
C TYR A 178 10.49 -9.10 -8.41
N PRO A 179 11.80 -8.91 -8.18
CA PRO A 179 12.32 -7.79 -7.38
C PRO A 179 12.02 -6.39 -7.94
N GLU A 180 11.82 -6.27 -9.25
CA GLU A 180 11.55 -4.98 -9.90
C GLU A 180 10.07 -4.73 -10.16
N ALA A 181 9.22 -5.78 -10.24
CA ALA A 181 7.82 -5.63 -10.60
C ALA A 181 6.99 -5.24 -9.36
N TYR A 182 6.21 -4.16 -9.47
CA TYR A 182 5.35 -3.64 -8.40
C TYR A 182 6.13 -3.26 -7.13
N ARG A 183 7.41 -2.90 -7.28
CA ARG A 183 8.35 -2.79 -6.16
C ARG A 183 7.84 -1.85 -5.07
N ALA A 184 7.31 -0.68 -5.44
CA ALA A 184 6.82 0.31 -4.49
C ALA A 184 5.61 -0.22 -3.69
N SER A 185 4.62 -0.79 -4.37
CA SER A 185 3.43 -1.34 -3.74
C SER A 185 3.75 -2.54 -2.83
N VAL A 186 4.61 -3.46 -3.29
CA VAL A 186 5.07 -4.61 -2.50
C VAL A 186 5.83 -4.17 -1.24
N GLN A 187 6.69 -3.15 -1.35
CA GLN A 187 7.41 -2.60 -0.20
C GLN A 187 6.46 -1.96 0.81
N GLN A 188 5.45 -1.23 0.35
CA GLN A 188 4.43 -0.65 1.23
C GLN A 188 3.63 -1.74 1.94
N MET A 189 3.16 -2.76 1.21
CA MET A 189 2.44 -3.91 1.80
C MET A 189 3.26 -4.63 2.89
N LEU A 190 4.54 -4.88 2.63
CA LEU A 190 5.44 -5.48 3.62
C LEU A 190 5.59 -4.60 4.86
N LYS A 191 5.72 -3.28 4.67
CA LYS A 191 5.79 -2.31 5.76
C LYS A 191 4.50 -2.28 6.59
N ASP A 192 3.33 -2.33 5.95
CA ASP A 192 2.05 -2.33 6.64
C ASP A 192 1.89 -3.58 7.55
N PHE A 193 2.30 -4.75 7.06
CA PHE A 193 2.36 -5.96 7.90
C PHE A 193 3.36 -5.81 9.06
N GLU A 194 4.53 -5.26 8.79
CA GLU A 194 5.56 -5.01 9.81
C GLU A 194 5.05 -4.06 10.91
N GLU A 195 4.30 -3.03 10.55
CA GLU A 195 3.63 -2.14 11.49
C GLU A 195 2.57 -2.86 12.33
N VAL A 196 1.76 -3.75 11.73
CA VAL A 196 0.80 -4.59 12.47
C VAL A 196 1.50 -5.43 13.55
N PHE A 197 2.64 -6.04 13.21
CA PHE A 197 3.41 -6.84 14.16
C PHE A 197 4.09 -5.98 15.25
N ALA A 198 4.62 -4.80 14.87
CA ALA A 198 5.40 -3.95 15.76
C ALA A 198 4.55 -3.07 16.70
N LEU A 199 3.52 -2.38 16.19
CA LEU A 199 2.93 -1.20 16.83
C LEU A 199 1.78 -1.48 17.80
N GLY A 200 1.37 -2.74 17.99
CA GLY A 200 0.36 -2.99 19.03
C GLY A 200 -1.06 -2.67 18.59
N THR A 201 -1.49 -3.13 17.41
CA THR A 201 -2.87 -2.90 16.97
C THR A 201 -3.89 -3.67 17.82
N CYS A 202 -5.07 -3.08 17.88
CA CYS A 202 -6.27 -3.58 18.53
C CYS A 202 -6.62 -4.99 18.01
N ALA A 203 -6.71 -6.01 18.87
CA ALA A 203 -6.94 -7.40 18.48
C ALA A 203 -8.42 -7.82 18.64
N CYS A 204 -8.91 -8.65 17.72
CA CYS A 204 -10.25 -9.24 17.79
C CYS A 204 -10.33 -10.41 18.78
N GLY A 205 -9.20 -11.07 19.00
CA GLY A 205 -9.09 -12.27 19.82
C GLY A 205 -8.44 -12.02 21.17
N ASP A 206 -8.07 -13.11 21.82
CA ASP A 206 -7.42 -13.06 23.12
C ASP A 206 -5.91 -12.80 23.03
N ARG A 207 -5.32 -12.51 24.18
CA ARG A 207 -3.87 -12.33 24.32
C ARG A 207 -3.07 -13.54 23.88
N ALA A 208 -3.60 -14.75 24.09
CA ALA A 208 -2.91 -15.97 23.71
C ALA A 208 -2.73 -16.06 22.19
N GLY A 209 -3.75 -15.70 21.41
CA GLY A 209 -3.69 -15.59 19.95
C GLY A 209 -2.63 -14.59 19.49
N VAL A 210 -2.63 -13.39 20.08
CA VAL A 210 -1.62 -12.35 19.79
C VAL A 210 -0.20 -12.86 20.06
N VAL A 211 0.03 -13.46 21.24
CA VAL A 211 1.35 -14.00 21.59
C VAL A 211 1.78 -15.10 20.63
N ARG A 212 0.88 -16.03 20.26
CA ARG A 212 1.20 -17.10 19.31
C ARG A 212 1.64 -16.55 17.96
N GLU A 213 0.88 -15.61 17.40
CA GLU A 213 1.16 -15.02 16.09
C GLU A 213 2.50 -14.26 16.07
N LEU A 214 2.75 -13.43 17.09
CA LEU A 214 4.00 -12.66 17.22
C LEU A 214 5.22 -13.59 17.42
N GLN A 215 5.06 -14.63 18.22
CA GLN A 215 6.12 -15.63 18.42
C GLN A 215 6.41 -16.39 17.13
N GLN A 216 5.38 -16.73 16.36
CA GLN A 216 5.55 -17.35 15.04
C GLN A 216 6.31 -16.41 14.10
N PHE A 217 5.92 -15.14 14.03
CA PHE A 217 6.57 -14.14 13.21
C PHE A 217 8.05 -13.98 13.52
N SER A 218 8.41 -13.84 14.79
CA SER A 218 9.81 -13.72 15.20
C SER A 218 10.64 -14.96 14.85
N ARG A 219 10.04 -16.16 14.79
CA ARG A 219 10.73 -17.40 14.41
C ARG A 219 10.86 -17.57 12.90
N GLU A 220 9.80 -17.29 12.15
CA GLU A 220 9.73 -17.52 10.70
C GLU A 220 10.39 -16.38 9.91
N HIS A 221 10.38 -15.17 10.45
CA HIS A 221 10.89 -13.97 9.80
C HIS A 221 11.93 -13.23 10.66
N PRO A 222 13.00 -13.89 11.14
CA PRO A 222 13.96 -13.28 12.08
C PRO A 222 14.77 -12.13 11.48
N ARG A 223 14.74 -11.96 10.15
CA ARG A 223 15.41 -10.88 9.41
C ARG A 223 14.49 -9.70 9.10
N SER A 224 13.20 -9.77 9.43
CA SER A 224 12.29 -8.64 9.26
C SER A 224 12.69 -7.49 10.19
N PRO A 225 12.63 -6.22 9.75
CA PRO A 225 12.77 -5.05 10.60
C PRO A 225 11.85 -5.06 11.83
N ALA A 226 10.66 -5.65 11.73
CA ALA A 226 9.70 -5.74 12.84
C ALA A 226 9.98 -6.89 13.83
N ALA A 227 10.87 -7.84 13.51
CA ALA A 227 11.08 -9.02 14.34
C ALA A 227 11.56 -8.71 15.78
N PRO A 228 12.46 -7.73 16.03
CA PRO A 228 12.82 -7.33 17.39
C PRO A 228 11.64 -6.76 18.17
N ALA A 229 10.85 -5.87 17.56
CA ALA A 229 9.67 -5.27 18.19
C ALA A 229 8.59 -6.32 18.48
N ALA A 230 8.30 -7.20 17.53
CA ALA A 230 7.41 -8.33 17.74
C ALA A 230 7.90 -9.23 18.90
N THR A 231 9.22 -9.46 18.98
CA THR A 231 9.83 -10.25 20.05
C THR A 231 9.63 -9.64 21.42
N GLN A 232 9.90 -8.33 21.53
CA GLN A 232 9.69 -7.58 22.75
C GLN A 232 8.22 -7.62 23.16
N ARG A 233 7.31 -7.30 22.24
CA ARG A 233 5.87 -7.24 22.49
C ARG A 233 5.32 -8.57 23.02
N TRP A 234 5.66 -9.71 22.41
CA TRP A 234 5.14 -10.98 22.93
C TRP A 234 5.72 -11.34 24.30
N ARG A 235 6.96 -10.96 24.60
CA ARG A 235 7.56 -11.17 25.93
C ARG A 235 6.85 -10.34 27.00
N GLU A 236 6.57 -9.06 26.70
CA GLU A 236 5.82 -8.17 27.58
C GLU A 236 4.40 -8.69 27.84
N LEU A 237 3.69 -9.13 26.80
CA LEU A 237 2.35 -9.73 26.94
C LEU A 237 2.35 -11.02 27.78
N LYS A 238 3.44 -11.79 27.80
CA LYS A 238 3.58 -12.96 28.69
C LYS A 238 3.92 -12.56 30.13
N ALA A 239 4.72 -11.51 30.33
CA ALA A 239 5.18 -11.07 31.64
C ALA A 239 4.16 -10.21 32.39
N HIS A 240 3.31 -9.46 31.67
CA HIS A 240 2.39 -8.50 32.25
C HIS A 240 0.95 -8.78 31.80
N THR A 241 0.35 -9.78 32.44
CA THR A 241 -0.97 -10.27 32.09
C THR A 241 -2.10 -9.24 32.28
N GLU A 242 -1.88 -8.20 33.08
CA GLU A 242 -2.94 -7.29 33.53
C GLU A 242 -2.74 -5.84 33.06
N LYS A 243 -1.62 -5.53 32.37
CA LYS A 243 -1.23 -4.14 32.06
C LYS A 243 -1.31 -3.75 30.58
N LEU A 244 -1.51 -4.72 29.68
CA LEU A 244 -1.53 -4.47 28.24
C LEU A 244 -2.84 -4.98 27.66
N PRO A 245 -3.89 -4.13 27.58
CA PRO A 245 -5.10 -4.52 26.86
C PRO A 245 -4.73 -4.77 25.40
N VAL A 246 -4.95 -6.00 24.95
CA VAL A 246 -4.83 -6.38 23.53
C VAL A 246 -6.16 -6.23 22.81
N SER A 247 -7.27 -6.32 23.54
CA SER A 247 -8.62 -6.20 23.00
C SER A 247 -9.02 -4.75 22.87
N CYS A 248 -9.74 -4.44 21.78
CA CYS A 248 -10.51 -3.21 21.72
C CYS A 248 -11.59 -3.26 22.81
N GLY A 249 -11.55 -2.28 23.72
CA GLY A 249 -12.44 -2.17 24.89
C GLY A 249 -13.92 -2.35 24.57
#